data_AF-A0A8D5JSJ2-F1
#
_entry.id   AF-A0A8D5JSJ2-F1
#
_cell.length_a   1.000
_cell.length_b   1.000
_cell.length_c   1.000
_cell.angle_alpha   90.00
_cell.angle_beta   90.00
_cell.angle_gamma   90.00
#
_symmetry.space_group_name_H-M   'P 1'
#
loop_
_entity.id
_entity.type
_entity.pdbx_description
1 polymer ?
#
loop_
_entity_poly.entity_id
_entity_poly.type
_entity_poly.pdbx_seq_one_letter_code
_entity_poly.pdbx_strand_id
1 'polypeptide(L)'
;MEQCYDLYLTPAATTLATSTILDAERLLRLHPHWFLEDTEQRHTALFANLRDYATEQTFSLGLQLDSTSAPDDPFQAEIIMRITLFDYGVQELLFFADQEKTQVRVRYEEEAFNDELEQDILLWVRGIQEYLRLYVSTTPRTVFFRLLMNRMILQMNPSQRKICLMLTKITVVELVVIFIIVIGYVFLGQ
;
A
#
# COMPACT_ATOMS: atom_id res chain seq x y z
N MET A 1 -16.63 -16.47 0.44
CA MET A 1 -17.58 -15.41 0.03
C MET A 1 -16.83 -14.30 -0.68
N GLU A 2 -17.52 -13.32 -1.28
CA GLU A 2 -16.92 -12.18 -1.99
C GLU A 2 -17.49 -10.87 -1.46
N GLN A 3 -16.62 -9.92 -1.11
CA GLN A 3 -16.99 -8.58 -0.68
C GLN A 3 -16.33 -7.55 -1.58
N CYS A 4 -17.09 -6.57 -2.06
CA CYS A 4 -16.61 -5.52 -2.95
C CYS A 4 -16.48 -4.21 -2.18
N TYR A 5 -15.32 -3.57 -2.29
CA TYR A 5 -15.05 -2.27 -1.69
C TYR A 5 -14.78 -1.23 -2.78
N ASP A 6 -15.47 -0.09 -2.68
CA ASP A 6 -15.24 1.09 -3.53
C ASP A 6 -13.96 1.81 -3.08
N LEU A 7 -12.98 1.93 -3.98
CA LEU A 7 -11.72 2.62 -3.68
C LEU A 7 -11.68 4.07 -4.17
N TYR A 8 -12.68 4.57 -4.88
CA TYR A 8 -12.74 5.96 -5.35
C TYR A 8 -11.47 6.44 -6.10
N LEU A 9 -10.74 5.53 -6.76
CA LEU A 9 -9.65 5.88 -7.67
C LEU A 9 -10.20 6.15 -9.07
N THR A 10 -9.59 7.13 -9.75
CA THR A 10 -9.93 7.49 -11.14
C THR A 10 -9.36 6.46 -12.12
N PRO A 11 -10.11 6.05 -13.17
CA PRO A 11 -9.71 5.01 -14.13
C PRO A 11 -8.49 5.35 -15.01
N ALA A 12 -7.82 6.49 -14.83
CA ALA A 12 -6.52 6.76 -15.44
C ALA A 12 -5.39 5.92 -14.81
N ALA A 13 -5.62 5.31 -13.64
CA ALA A 13 -4.67 4.43 -12.97
C ALA A 13 -4.51 3.05 -13.66
N THR A 14 -5.44 2.71 -14.55
CA THR A 14 -5.66 1.37 -15.13
C THR A 14 -4.64 0.99 -16.20
N THR A 15 -3.97 1.98 -16.83
CA THR A 15 -2.95 1.75 -17.88
C THR A 15 -1.53 1.64 -17.34
N LEU A 16 -1.32 1.80 -16.04
CA LEU A 16 0.00 1.62 -15.44
C LEU A 16 0.37 0.13 -15.50
N ALA A 17 1.54 -0.17 -16.05
CA ALA A 17 2.15 -1.50 -15.98
C ALA A 17 2.49 -1.85 -14.52
N THR A 18 1.46 -2.21 -13.76
CA THR A 18 1.48 -2.53 -12.32
C THR A 18 2.52 -3.58 -12.00
N SER A 19 2.74 -4.54 -12.91
CA SER A 19 3.77 -5.57 -12.84
C SER A 19 5.22 -5.05 -12.85
N THR A 20 5.48 -3.83 -13.34
CA THR A 20 6.83 -3.21 -13.28
C THR A 20 7.03 -2.26 -12.10
N ILE A 21 5.95 -1.89 -11.42
CA ILE A 21 5.95 -0.88 -10.36
C ILE A 21 5.81 -1.54 -8.98
N LEU A 22 5.00 -2.60 -8.91
CA LEU A 22 4.75 -3.37 -7.71
C LEU A 22 5.35 -4.77 -7.83
N ASP A 23 6.32 -5.01 -6.96
CA ASP A 23 6.82 -6.35 -6.65
C ASP A 23 6.04 -6.90 -5.46
N ALA A 24 5.92 -8.23 -5.38
CA ALA A 24 5.24 -8.92 -4.28
C ALA A 24 5.75 -8.48 -2.89
N GLU A 25 7.07 -8.30 -2.76
CA GLU A 25 7.68 -7.85 -1.51
C GLU A 25 7.26 -6.40 -1.15
N ARG A 26 7.20 -5.51 -2.15
CA ARG A 26 6.77 -4.13 -1.94
C ARG A 26 5.32 -4.06 -1.50
N LEU A 27 4.45 -4.88 -2.10
CA LEU A 27 3.05 -4.99 -1.70
C LEU A 27 2.90 -5.31 -0.21
N LEU A 28 3.63 -6.31 0.28
CA LEU A 28 3.57 -6.69 1.69
C LEU A 28 4.04 -5.56 2.61
N ARG A 29 5.07 -4.82 2.19
CA ARG A 29 5.61 -3.67 2.94
C ARG A 29 4.72 -2.42 2.94
N LEU A 30 3.67 -2.39 2.11
CA LEU A 30 2.67 -1.32 2.10
C LEU A 30 1.69 -1.44 3.28
N HIS A 31 1.59 -2.60 3.92
CA HIS A 31 0.86 -2.69 5.17
C HIS A 31 1.57 -1.86 6.25
N PRO A 32 0.86 -1.01 7.01
CA PRO A 32 1.49 -0.10 7.96
C PRO A 32 2.19 -0.81 9.13
N HIS A 33 1.74 -2.01 9.48
CA HIS A 33 2.20 -2.70 10.69
C HIS A 33 3.00 -3.98 10.41
N TRP A 34 2.99 -4.49 9.17
CA TRP A 34 3.72 -5.70 8.86
C TRP A 34 5.21 -5.43 8.69
N PHE A 35 5.99 -6.37 9.19
CA PHE A 35 7.41 -6.43 9.02
C PHE A 35 7.78 -7.76 8.38
N LEU A 36 8.49 -7.70 7.25
CA LEU A 36 9.02 -8.90 6.60
C LEU A 36 10.29 -9.32 7.33
N GLU A 37 10.27 -10.48 7.95
CA GLU A 37 11.43 -11.08 8.60
C GLU A 37 12.26 -11.89 7.60
N ASP A 38 11.58 -12.74 6.84
CA ASP A 38 12.22 -13.60 5.84
C ASP A 38 11.33 -13.74 4.59
N THR A 39 11.98 -13.95 3.44
CA THR A 39 11.30 -14.12 2.16
C THR A 39 11.88 -15.29 1.39
N GLU A 40 11.01 -16.23 1.03
CA GLU A 40 11.31 -17.33 0.14
C GLU A 40 10.50 -17.18 -1.15
N GLN A 41 11.19 -17.05 -2.27
CA GLN A 41 10.53 -17.07 -3.57
C GLN A 41 10.42 -18.53 -4.07
N ARG A 42 9.19 -19.03 -4.23
CA ARG A 42 8.90 -20.36 -4.79
C ARG A 42 8.11 -20.20 -6.07
N HIS A 43 8.75 -20.50 -7.20
CA HIS A 43 8.19 -20.31 -8.54
C HIS A 43 7.74 -18.86 -8.78
N THR A 44 6.43 -18.63 -8.91
CA THR A 44 5.79 -17.32 -9.15
C THR A 44 5.23 -16.69 -7.88
N ALA A 45 5.25 -17.40 -6.75
CA ALA A 45 4.75 -16.93 -5.47
C ALA A 45 5.90 -16.55 -4.53
N LEU A 46 5.70 -15.47 -3.78
CA LEU A 46 6.56 -15.03 -2.70
C LEU A 46 5.96 -15.48 -1.38
N PHE A 47 6.64 -16.36 -0.66
CA PHE A 47 6.29 -16.71 0.71
C PHE A 47 7.10 -15.85 1.65
N ALA A 48 6.43 -15.15 2.56
CA ALA A 48 7.07 -14.29 3.53
C ALA A 48 6.64 -14.65 4.94
N ASN A 49 7.61 -14.67 5.86
CA ASN A 49 7.33 -14.67 7.29
C ASN A 49 7.18 -13.22 7.73
N LEU A 50 6.00 -12.91 8.23
CA LEU A 50 5.58 -11.57 8.60
C LEU A 50 5.39 -11.50 10.10
N ARG A 51 5.82 -10.39 10.69
CA ARG A 51 5.47 -10.01 12.05
C ARG A 51 4.59 -8.77 12.02
N ASP A 52 3.41 -8.86 12.60
CA ASP A 52 2.58 -7.70 12.83
C ASP A 52 3.02 -6.99 14.12
N TYR A 53 3.45 -5.74 14.00
CA TYR A 53 3.86 -4.91 15.15
C TYR A 53 2.68 -4.38 15.98
N ALA A 54 1.45 -4.45 15.50
CA ALA A 54 0.28 -4.03 16.27
C ALA A 54 -0.17 -5.14 17.24
N THR A 55 -0.27 -6.37 16.76
CA THR A 55 -0.68 -7.54 17.57
C THR A 55 0.48 -8.34 18.14
N GLU A 56 1.72 -8.04 17.71
CA GLU A 56 2.95 -8.81 17.99
C GLU A 56 2.96 -10.25 17.45
N GLN A 57 1.95 -10.63 16.65
CA GLN A 57 1.83 -11.97 16.10
C GLN A 57 2.75 -12.17 14.89
N THR A 58 3.26 -13.39 14.76
CA THR A 58 4.03 -13.85 13.59
C THR A 58 3.18 -14.81 12.77
N PHE A 59 3.14 -14.61 11.46
CA PHE A 59 2.39 -15.45 10.53
C PHE A 59 3.15 -15.59 9.20
N SER A 60 2.87 -16.67 8.48
CA SER A 60 3.42 -16.90 7.14
C SER A 60 2.35 -16.58 6.12
N LEU A 61 2.74 -15.89 5.04
CA LEU A 61 1.82 -15.49 3.97
C LEU A 61 2.49 -15.73 2.63
N GLY A 62 1.82 -16.47 1.76
CA GLY A 62 2.19 -16.58 0.36
C GLY A 62 1.46 -15.52 -0.47
N LEU A 63 2.15 -14.84 -1.37
CA LEU A 63 1.59 -13.86 -2.28
C LEU A 63 2.00 -14.15 -3.72
N GLN A 64 1.03 -14.27 -4.60
CA GLN A 64 1.24 -14.32 -6.05
C GLN A 64 0.56 -13.13 -6.71
N LEU A 65 1.26 -12.50 -7.64
CA LEU A 65 0.84 -11.30 -8.36
C LEU A 65 0.61 -11.68 -9.82
N ASP A 66 -0.65 -11.65 -10.25
CA ASP A 66 -1.02 -11.93 -11.63
C ASP A 66 -1.60 -10.66 -12.25
N SER A 67 -1.01 -10.21 -13.36
CA SER A 67 -1.42 -9.02 -14.11
C SER A 67 -2.26 -9.36 -15.34
N THR A 68 -2.69 -10.63 -15.47
CA THR A 68 -3.33 -11.12 -16.68
C THR A 68 -4.82 -10.79 -16.64
N SER A 69 -5.30 -10.09 -17.68
CA SER A 69 -6.74 -9.90 -17.91
C SER A 69 -7.38 -11.29 -18.01
N ALA A 70 -8.18 -11.66 -17.01
CA ALA A 70 -8.88 -12.93 -17.04
C ALA A 70 -9.91 -12.90 -18.19
N PRO A 71 -9.86 -13.82 -19.15
CA PRO A 71 -10.78 -13.85 -20.29
C PRO A 71 -12.23 -14.21 -19.92
N ASP A 72 -12.52 -14.47 -18.63
CA ASP A 72 -13.75 -15.09 -18.14
C ASP A 72 -14.45 -14.26 -17.03
N ASP A 73 -14.26 -12.94 -16.99
CA ASP A 73 -15.02 -12.08 -16.06
C ASP A 73 -16.36 -11.66 -16.71
N PRO A 74 -17.54 -12.03 -16.15
CA PRO A 74 -18.85 -11.71 -16.72
C PRO A 74 -19.17 -10.20 -16.80
N PHE A 75 -18.32 -9.35 -16.22
CA PHE A 75 -18.55 -7.90 -16.13
C PHE A 75 -17.78 -7.05 -17.16
N GLN A 76 -16.96 -7.64 -18.04
CA GLN A 76 -16.08 -6.91 -18.98
C GLN A 76 -15.22 -5.80 -18.32
N ALA A 77 -14.97 -5.90 -17.01
CA ALA A 77 -14.18 -4.92 -16.28
C ALA A 77 -12.68 -5.12 -16.58
N GLU A 78 -11.94 -4.02 -16.69
CA GLU A 78 -10.50 -4.08 -16.90
C GLU A 78 -9.82 -4.45 -15.57
N ILE A 79 -9.35 -5.70 -15.46
CA ILE A 79 -8.60 -6.18 -14.30
C ILE A 79 -7.25 -5.49 -14.27
N ILE A 80 -6.99 -4.77 -13.18
CA ILE A 80 -5.75 -4.02 -12.95
C ILE A 80 -4.68 -4.92 -12.31
N MET A 81 -5.09 -5.74 -11.34
CA MET A 81 -4.20 -6.55 -10.53
C MET A 81 -4.98 -7.65 -9.82
N ARG A 82 -4.45 -8.87 -9.83
CA ARG A 82 -4.91 -9.97 -8.99
C ARG A 82 -3.80 -10.33 -8.01
N ILE A 83 -4.14 -10.35 -6.73
CA ILE A 83 -3.25 -10.78 -5.65
C ILE A 83 -3.85 -12.04 -5.05
N THR A 84 -3.19 -13.17 -5.24
CA THR A 84 -3.57 -14.44 -4.64
C THR A 84 -2.80 -14.61 -3.34
N LEU A 85 -3.52 -14.94 -2.28
CA LEU A 85 -3.00 -15.07 -0.92
C LEU A 85 -3.09 -16.53 -0.47
N PHE A 86 -2.02 -17.02 0.15
CA PHE A 86 -1.93 -18.36 0.71
C PHE A 86 -1.73 -18.27 2.22
N ASP A 87 -2.39 -19.17 2.96
CA ASP A 87 -2.25 -19.36 4.41
C ASP A 87 -2.58 -18.13 5.28
N TYR A 88 -3.47 -17.24 4.80
CA TYR A 88 -3.86 -16.00 5.47
C TYR A 88 -5.39 -15.83 5.68
N GLY A 89 -6.20 -16.85 5.39
CA GLY A 89 -7.68 -16.78 5.49
C GLY A 89 -8.38 -16.00 4.36
N VAL A 90 -7.64 -15.15 3.65
CA VAL A 90 -8.05 -14.56 2.37
C VAL A 90 -7.36 -15.27 1.23
N GLN A 91 -8.15 -15.55 0.20
CA GLN A 91 -7.71 -16.31 -0.96
C GLN A 91 -7.30 -15.38 -2.09
N GLU A 92 -8.04 -14.28 -2.29
CA GLU A 92 -7.81 -13.41 -3.45
C GLU A 92 -8.24 -11.96 -3.19
N LEU A 93 -7.44 -11.02 -3.69
CA LEU A 93 -7.79 -9.62 -3.86
C LEU A 93 -7.74 -9.28 -5.36
N LEU A 94 -8.87 -8.89 -5.91
CA LEU A 94 -9.00 -8.53 -7.32
C LEU A 94 -9.30 -7.04 -7.44
N PHE A 95 -8.35 -6.30 -8.03
CA PHE A 95 -8.47 -4.89 -8.32
C PHE A 95 -8.96 -4.74 -9.76
N PHE A 96 -10.10 -4.08 -9.95
CA PHE A 96 -10.68 -3.86 -11.27
C PHE A 96 -11.17 -2.41 -11.42
N ALA A 97 -11.09 -1.88 -12.64
CA ALA A 97 -11.71 -0.61 -12.98
C ALA A 97 -13.12 -0.87 -13.53
N ASP A 98 -14.11 -0.26 -12.88
CA ASP A 98 -15.42 -0.01 -13.45
C ASP A 98 -15.47 1.46 -13.95
N GLN A 99 -16.36 1.77 -14.88
CA GLN A 99 -16.35 2.95 -15.78
C GLN A 99 -16.04 4.31 -15.13
N GLU A 100 -16.28 4.47 -13.82
CA GLU A 100 -15.95 5.70 -13.06
C GLU A 100 -15.02 5.49 -11.85
N LYS A 101 -14.80 4.25 -11.39
CA LYS A 101 -14.12 3.96 -10.12
C LYS A 101 -13.34 2.65 -10.15
N THR A 102 -12.20 2.62 -9.48
CA THR A 102 -11.56 1.35 -9.10
C THR A 102 -12.27 0.71 -7.91
N GLN A 103 -12.54 -0.58 -8.01
CA GLN A 103 -13.11 -1.42 -6.96
C GLN A 103 -12.13 -2.55 -6.62
N VAL A 104 -12.22 -3.03 -5.38
CA VAL A 104 -11.51 -4.24 -4.93
C VAL A 104 -12.50 -5.28 -4.47
N ARG A 105 -12.41 -6.46 -5.07
CA ARG A 105 -13.12 -7.65 -4.63
C ARG A 105 -12.19 -8.49 -3.77
N VAL A 106 -12.61 -8.73 -2.53
CA VAL A 106 -11.90 -9.60 -1.58
C VAL A 106 -12.65 -10.92 -1.51
N ARG A 107 -11.97 -12.02 -1.83
CA ARG A 107 -12.48 -13.39 -1.65
C ARG A 107 -11.81 -14.03 -0.46
N TYR A 108 -12.62 -14.48 0.49
CA TYR A 108 -12.18 -15.06 1.75
C TYR A 108 -12.90 -16.37 2.08
N GLU A 109 -12.27 -17.14 2.96
CA GLU A 109 -12.81 -18.35 3.55
C GLU A 109 -13.67 -18.00 4.77
N GLU A 110 -14.91 -18.47 4.80
CA GLU A 110 -15.95 -18.02 5.76
C GLU A 110 -15.60 -18.35 7.22
N GLU A 111 -14.88 -19.45 7.46
CA GLU A 111 -14.48 -19.86 8.81
C GLU A 111 -13.31 -19.03 9.38
N ALA A 112 -12.53 -18.37 8.51
CA ALA A 112 -11.33 -17.62 8.89
C ALA A 112 -11.55 -16.09 8.91
N PHE A 113 -12.67 -15.60 8.38
CA PHE A 113 -12.94 -14.17 8.27
C PHE A 113 -13.54 -13.61 9.56
N ASN A 114 -12.79 -12.75 10.25
CA ASN A 114 -13.23 -12.03 11.44
C ASN A 114 -13.14 -10.51 11.22
N ASP A 115 -13.77 -9.72 12.10
CA ASP A 115 -13.78 -8.25 12.02
C ASP A 115 -12.35 -7.64 12.06
N GLU A 116 -11.41 -8.30 12.73
CA GLU A 116 -10.01 -7.86 12.82
C GLU A 116 -9.29 -8.01 11.48
N LEU A 117 -9.45 -9.15 10.82
CA LEU A 117 -8.87 -9.46 9.52
C LEU A 117 -9.49 -8.61 8.41
N GLU A 118 -10.79 -8.30 8.50
CA GLU A 118 -11.41 -7.31 7.61
C GLU A 118 -10.72 -5.95 7.74
N GLN A 119 -10.53 -5.46 8.96
CA GLN A 119 -9.88 -4.17 9.21
C GLN A 119 -8.43 -4.15 8.72
N ASP A 120 -7.68 -5.21 8.98
CA ASP A 120 -6.28 -5.33 8.53
C ASP A 120 -6.17 -5.33 7.01
N ILE A 121 -7.08 -6.03 6.32
CA ILE A 121 -7.09 -6.06 4.86
C ILE A 121 -7.50 -4.71 4.29
N LEU A 122 -8.47 -4.04 4.89
CA LEU A 122 -8.85 -2.70 4.49
C LEU A 122 -7.68 -1.71 4.65
N LEU A 123 -6.92 -1.81 5.74
CA LEU A 123 -5.71 -1.02 5.92
C LEU A 123 -4.67 -1.32 4.83
N TRP A 124 -4.49 -2.60 4.50
CA TRP A 124 -3.57 -3.01 3.45
C TRP A 124 -3.98 -2.49 2.07
N VAL A 125 -5.23 -2.74 1.67
CA VAL A 125 -5.80 -2.32 0.39
C VAL A 125 -5.72 -0.81 0.24
N ARG A 126 -6.00 -0.05 1.31
CA ARG A 126 -5.85 1.41 1.32
C ARG A 126 -4.39 1.85 1.15
N GLY A 127 -3.43 1.13 1.73
CA GLY A 127 -2.00 1.35 1.52
C GLY A 127 -1.57 1.14 0.06
N ILE A 128 -2.05 0.04 -0.55
CA ILE A 128 -1.83 -0.26 -1.98
C ILE A 128 -2.42 0.85 -2.85
N GLN A 129 -3.64 1.27 -2.53
CA GLN A 129 -4.36 2.32 -3.25
C GLN A 129 -3.61 3.66 -3.25
N GLU A 130 -3.19 4.15 -2.08
CA GLU A 130 -2.46 5.43 -1.99
C GLU A 130 -1.10 5.34 -2.70
N TYR A 131 -0.44 4.19 -2.65
CA TYR A 131 0.79 3.97 -3.41
C TYR A 131 0.55 4.06 -4.91
N LEU A 132 -0.47 3.39 -5.44
CA LEU A 132 -0.85 3.49 -6.85
C LEU A 132 -1.18 4.93 -7.24
N ARG A 133 -1.90 5.67 -6.39
CA ARG A 133 -2.26 7.07 -6.62
C ARG A 133 -1.05 7.99 -6.83
N LEU A 134 0.06 7.75 -6.12
CA LEU A 134 1.33 8.47 -6.32
C LEU A 134 1.95 8.22 -7.70
N TYR A 135 1.59 7.13 -8.36
CA TYR A 135 2.06 6.78 -9.70
C TYR A 135 1.20 7.37 -10.82
N VAL A 136 -0.11 7.56 -10.58
CA VAL A 136 -1.04 8.21 -11.53
C VAL A 136 -0.75 9.69 -11.71
N SER A 137 -0.35 10.37 -10.63
CA SER A 137 -0.15 11.82 -10.62
C SER A 137 1.32 12.19 -10.83
N THR A 138 1.61 13.06 -11.80
CA THR A 138 2.98 13.50 -12.18
C THR A 138 3.38 14.87 -11.63
N THR A 139 2.72 15.31 -10.55
CA THR A 139 3.11 16.56 -9.87
C THR A 139 4.47 16.45 -9.18
N PRO A 140 5.24 17.55 -9.03
CA PRO A 140 6.54 17.51 -8.35
C PRO A 140 6.44 16.98 -6.91
N ARG A 141 5.33 17.29 -6.21
CA ARG A 141 5.01 16.73 -4.91
C ARG A 141 4.94 15.19 -4.94
N THR A 142 4.23 14.62 -5.90
CA THR A 142 4.02 13.16 -5.97
C THR A 142 5.28 12.42 -6.37
N VAL A 143 6.15 13.02 -7.19
CA VAL A 143 7.49 12.49 -7.48
C VAL A 143 8.38 12.47 -6.22
N PHE A 144 8.36 13.54 -5.42
CA PHE A 144 9.08 13.57 -4.14
C PHE A 144 8.57 12.49 -3.18
N PHE A 145 7.25 12.37 -3.00
CA PHE A 145 6.66 11.35 -2.14
C PHE A 145 6.93 9.93 -2.65
N ARG A 146 6.97 9.71 -3.97
CA ARG A 146 7.37 8.43 -4.56
C ARG A 146 8.81 8.06 -4.22
N LEU A 147 9.74 9.01 -4.35
CA LEU A 147 11.14 8.81 -3.97
C LEU A 147 11.28 8.51 -2.47
N LEU A 148 10.56 9.25 -1.63
CA LEU A 148 10.55 9.08 -0.19
C LEU A 148 9.97 7.72 0.23
N MET A 149 8.86 7.30 -0.39
CA MET A 149 8.24 6.00 -0.19
C MET A 149 9.18 4.86 -0.56
N ASN A 150 9.75 4.89 -1.77
CA ASN A 150 10.58 3.80 -2.28
C ASN A 150 11.91 3.68 -1.56
N ARG A 151 12.49 4.81 -1.14
CA ARG A 151 13.85 4.83 -0.59
C ARG A 151 13.89 4.83 0.93
N MET A 152 12.90 5.39 1.61
CA MET A 152 12.88 5.45 3.08
C MET A 152 11.78 4.58 3.66
N ILE A 153 10.51 4.82 3.31
CA ILE A 153 9.40 4.15 3.99
C ILE A 153 9.42 2.64 3.73
N LEU A 154 9.48 2.20 2.49
CA LEU A 154 9.49 0.79 2.12
C LEU A 154 10.75 0.04 2.57
N GLN A 155 11.82 0.72 2.98
CA GLN A 155 13.04 0.07 3.50
C GLN A 155 13.11 0.07 5.03
N MET A 156 12.25 0.82 5.70
CA MET A 156 12.27 0.99 7.15
C MET A 156 11.28 0.07 7.86
N ASN A 157 11.69 -0.42 9.04
CA ASN A 157 10.84 -1.17 9.95
C ASN A 157 9.67 -0.30 10.46
N PRO A 158 8.52 -0.87 10.85
CA PRO A 158 7.37 -0.10 11.36
C PRO A 158 7.73 0.83 12.54
N SER A 159 8.63 0.39 13.42
CA SER A 159 9.17 1.21 14.52
C SER A 159 9.99 2.41 14.02
N GLN A 160 10.86 2.19 13.04
CA GLN A 160 11.67 3.23 12.42
C GLN A 160 10.82 4.24 11.63
N ARG A 161 9.75 3.79 10.96
CA ARG A 161 8.80 4.69 10.28
C ARG A 161 8.13 5.65 11.27
N LYS A 162 7.69 5.16 12.44
CA LYS A 162 7.10 6.01 13.49
C LYS A 162 8.10 7.05 14.02
N ILE A 163 9.34 6.65 14.29
CA ILE A 163 10.40 7.57 14.76
C ILE A 163 10.76 8.59 13.68
N CYS A 164 10.92 8.16 12.44
CA CYS A 164 11.23 9.03 11.31
C CYS A 164 10.14 10.10 11.10
N LEU A 165 8.86 9.71 11.21
CA LEU A 165 7.74 10.66 11.13
C LEU A 165 7.71 11.64 12.30
N MET A 166 8.02 11.19 13.52
CA MET A 166 8.17 12.11 14.66
C MET A 166 9.30 13.11 14.44
N LEU A 167 10.48 12.62 14.02
CA LEU A 167 11.65 13.47 13.80
C LEU A 167 11.40 14.47 12.67
N THR A 168 10.78 14.03 11.57
CA THR A 168 10.37 14.92 10.46
C THR A 168 9.40 15.99 10.93
N LYS A 169 8.41 15.64 11.76
CA LYS A 169 7.47 16.64 12.34
C LYS A 169 8.22 17.69 13.16
N ILE A 170 9.19 17.27 13.97
CA ILE A 170 10.01 18.18 14.77
C ILE A 170 10.84 19.10 13.85
N THR A 171 11.53 18.55 12.85
CA THR A 171 12.34 19.34 11.89
C THR A 171 11.51 20.35 11.10
N VAL A 172 10.28 20.00 10.71
CA VAL A 172 9.37 20.93 10.03
C VAL A 172 8.96 22.07 10.96
N VAL A 173 8.61 21.76 12.22
CA VAL A 173 8.28 22.80 13.21
C VAL A 173 9.47 23.72 13.46
N GLU A 174 10.67 23.16 13.58
CA GLU A 174 11.91 23.93 13.74
C GLU A 174 12.15 24.88 12.56
N LEU A 175 12.01 24.40 11.33
CA LEU A 175 12.12 25.24 10.13
C LEU A 175 11.10 26.38 10.12
N VAL A 176 9.86 26.12 10.53
CA VAL A 176 8.81 27.15 10.62
C VAL A 176 9.19 28.21 11.66
N VAL A 177 9.70 27.82 12.83
CA VAL A 177 10.15 28.77 13.87
C VAL A 177 11.29 29.64 13.35
N ILE A 178 12.30 29.05 12.69
CA ILE A 178 13.39 29.80 12.07
C ILE A 178 12.84 30.79 11.04
N PHE A 179 11.88 30.37 10.22
CA PHE A 179 11.28 31.22 9.20
C PHE A 179 10.53 32.41 9.80
N ILE A 180 9.79 32.20 10.90
CA ILE A 180 9.10 33.28 11.63
C ILE A 180 10.11 34.26 12.22
N ILE A 181 11.21 33.79 12.80
CA ILE A 181 12.27 34.65 13.36
C ILE A 181 12.91 35.49 12.25
N VAL A 182 13.23 34.87 11.10
CA VAL A 182 13.84 35.57 9.96
C VAL A 182 12.90 36.64 9.40
N ILE A 183 11.61 36.32 9.20
CA ILE A 183 10.61 37.30 8.76
C ILE A 183 10.48 38.42 9.77
N GLY A 184 10.33 38.09 11.06
CA GLY A 184 10.23 39.06 12.14
C GLY A 184 11.42 40.01 12.15
N TYR A 185 12.64 39.49 12.03
CA TYR A 185 13.86 40.29 11.95
C TYR A 185 13.88 41.22 10.73
N VAL A 186 13.49 40.75 9.55
CA VAL A 186 13.50 41.55 8.32
C VAL A 186 12.45 42.67 8.34
N PHE A 187 11.27 42.41 8.89
CA PHE A 187 10.15 43.37 8.89
C PHE A 187 10.14 44.32 10.10
N LEU A 188 10.59 43.89 11.28
CA LEU A 188 10.68 44.74 12.49
C LEU A 188 12.06 45.40 12.65
N GLY A 189 13.08 44.92 11.93
CA GLY A 189 14.43 45.49 11.91
C GLY A 189 14.64 46.57 10.83
N GLN A 190 13.65 46.85 10.00
CA GLN A 190 13.53 48.09 9.21
C GLN A 190 12.77 49.15 10.01
#